data_AF-A0A7R9L268-F1
#
_entry.id   AF-A0A7R9L268-F1
#
_cell.length_a   1.000
_cell.length_b   1.000
_cell.length_c   1.000
_cell.angle_alpha   90.00
_cell.angle_beta   90.00
_cell.angle_gamma   90.00
#
_symmetry.space_group_name_H-M   'P 1'
#
loop_
_entity.id
_entity.type
_entity.pdbx_description
1 polymer ?
#
loop_
_entity_poly.entity_id
_entity_poly.type
_entity_poly.pdbx_seq_one_letter_code
_entity_poly.pdbx_strand_id
1 'polypeptide(L)' 'MFIVIMFAICWLPIQMFGLLVWFYPKWILNAETSLQYYTFVGMYFFCHWISMAHSFMNPIIYSFMSENFRT' A
#
# COMPACT_ATOMS: atom_id res chain seq x y z
N MET A 1 2.51 -19.78 -1.26
CA MET A 1 1.73 -19.04 -0.24
C MET A 1 2.26 -17.62 0.01
N PHE A 2 3.57 -17.41 0.12
CA PHE A 2 4.18 -16.08 0.34
C PHE A 2 3.73 -14.98 -0.63
N ILE A 3 3.60 -15.29 -1.92
CA ILE A 3 3.12 -14.35 -2.94
C ILE A 3 1.71 -13.84 -2.63
N VAL A 4 0.81 -14.73 -2.16
CA VAL A 4 -0.57 -14.38 -1.80
C VAL A 4 -0.60 -13.49 -0.55
N ILE A 5 0.28 -13.76 0.43
CA ILE A 5 0.40 -12.96 1.66
C ILE A 5 0.93 -11.56 1.32
N MET A 6 1.96 -11.46 0.48
CA MET A 6 2.49 -10.17 0.03
C MET A 6 1.48 -9.39 -0.81
N PHE A 7 0.72 -10.06 -1.67
CA PHE A 7 -0.37 -9.44 -2.41
C PHE A 7 -1.39 -8.82 -1.45
N ALA A 8 -1.86 -9.59 -0.47
CA ALA A 8 -2.80 -9.09 0.53
C ALA A 8 -2.22 -7.89 1.31
N ILE A 9 -0.99 -8.00 1.82
CA ILE A 9 -0.36 -6.92 2.61
C ILE A 9 -0.12 -5.65 1.79
N CYS A 10 0.27 -5.77 0.52
CA CYS A 10 0.55 -4.59 -0.30
C CYS A 10 -0.71 -3.93 -0.87
N TRP A 11 -1.81 -4.68 -1.06
CA TRP A 11 -3.06 -4.14 -1.60
C TRP A 11 -4.05 -3.70 -0.53
N LEU A 12 -3.98 -4.25 0.68
CA LEU A 12 -4.88 -3.88 1.78
C LEU A 12 -4.79 -2.39 2.16
N PRO A 13 -3.62 -1.72 2.19
CA PRO A 13 -3.52 -0.30 2.53
C PRO A 13 -4.33 0.60 1.59
N ILE A 14 -4.28 0.36 0.28
CA ILE A 14 -4.99 1.19 -0.71
C ILE A 14 -6.50 0.92 -0.67
N GLN A 15 -6.92 -0.33 -0.44
CA GLN A 15 -8.34 -0.67 -0.26
C GLN A 15 -8.92 -0.04 1.02
N MET A 16 -8.18 -0.12 2.14
CA MET A 16 -8.58 0.52 3.40
C MET A 16 -8.64 2.05 3.26
N PHE A 17 -7.69 2.66 2.56
CA PHE A 17 -7.70 4.09 2.28
C PHE A 17 -8.91 4.50 1.43
N GLY A 18 -9.23 3.73 0.38
CA GLY A 18 -10.42 3.95 -0.45
C GLY A 18 -11.73 3.85 0.35
N LEU A 19 -11.83 2.87 1.25
CA LEU A 19 -12.99 2.72 2.14
C LEU A 19 -13.10 3.91 3.11
N LEU A 20 -11.99 4.36 3.70
CA LEU A 20 -11.96 5.53 4.58
C LEU A 20 -12.46 6.79 3.87
N VAL A 21 -12.01 7.04 2.64
CA VAL A 21 -12.49 8.16 1.80
C VAL A 21 -13.98 8.05 1.49
N TRP A 22 -14.47 6.83 1.24
CA TRP A 22 -15.87 6.59 0.92
C TRP A 22 -16.81 6.77 2.12
N PHE A 23 -16.43 6.29 3.31
CA PHE A 23 -17.24 6.44 4.52
C PHE A 23 -17.17 7.84 5.14
N TYR A 24 -16.04 8.53 5.01
CA TYR A 24 -15.81 9.82 5.66
C TYR A 24 -15.39 10.94 4.67
N PRO A 25 -16.15 11.19 3.59
CA PRO A 25 -15.79 12.21 2.60
C PRO A 25 -15.75 13.62 3.22
N LYS A 26 -16.57 13.86 4.25
CA LYS A 26 -16.61 15.14 4.99
C LYS A 26 -15.31 15.44 5.73
N TRP A 27 -14.56 14.42 6.15
CA TRP A 27 -13.30 14.59 6.87
C TRP A 27 -12.19 15.14 5.94
N ILE A 28 -12.29 14.81 4.65
CA ILE A 28 -11.41 15.32 3.60
C ILE A 28 -11.87 16.68 3.09
N LEU A 29 -13.19 16.87 2.88
CA LEU A 29 -13.73 18.15 2.43
C LEU A 29 -13.58 19.28 3.47
N ASN A 30 -13.63 18.95 4.76
CA ASN A 30 -13.47 19.90 5.86
C ASN A 30 -12.03 19.96 6.38
N ALA A 31 -11.02 19.62 5.56
CA ALA A 31 -9.63 19.81 5.94
C ALA A 31 -9.30 21.31 5.96
N GLU A 32 -9.67 21.99 7.04
CA GLU A 32 -9.45 23.43 7.22
C GLU A 32 -7.98 23.75 7.53
N THR A 33 -7.22 22.76 7.99
CA THR A 33 -5.80 22.92 8.34
C THR A 33 -4.89 22.32 7.25
N SER A 34 -3.91 23.10 6.79
CA SER A 34 -2.91 22.66 5.80
C SER A 34 -2.21 21.35 6.19
N LEU A 35 -1.97 21.12 7.48
CA LEU A 35 -1.39 19.88 8.02
C LEU A 35 -2.22 18.62 7.69
N GLN A 36 -3.55 18.70 7.79
CA GLN A 36 -4.44 17.57 7.49
C GLN A 36 -4.42 17.24 6.01
N TYR A 37 -4.39 18.26 5.15
CA TYR A 37 -4.27 18.09 3.70
C TYR A 37 -2.94 17.42 3.33
N TYR A 38 -1.80 17.90 3.85
CA TYR A 38 -0.50 17.29 3.58
C TYR A 38 -0.40 15.85 4.10
N THR A 39 -0.99 15.57 5.26
CA THR A 39 -1.03 14.22 5.83
C THR A 39 -1.86 13.28 4.96
N PHE A 40 -3.03 13.74 4.49
CA PHE A 40 -3.88 12.97 3.57
C PHE A 40 -3.15 12.66 2.25
N VAL A 41 -2.54 13.67 1.64
CA VAL A 41 -1.77 13.52 0.40
C VAL A 41 -0.58 12.58 0.61
N GLY A 42 0.14 12.71 1.73
CA GLY A 42 1.25 11.83 2.08
C GLY A 42 0.82 10.38 2.24
N MET A 43 -0.30 10.12 2.94
CA MET A 43 -0.87 8.77 3.07
C MET A 43 -1.32 8.21 1.73
N TYR A 44 -1.96 9.02 0.88
CA TYR A 44 -2.37 8.61 -0.47
C TYR A 44 -1.16 8.15 -1.31
N PHE A 45 -0.10 8.96 -1.37
CA PHE A 45 1.12 8.59 -2.08
C PHE A 45 1.80 7.36 -1.48
N PHE A 46 1.83 7.24 -0.16
CA PHE A 46 2.42 6.08 0.52
C PHE A 46 1.65 4.79 0.21
N CYS A 47 0.32 4.80 0.29
CA CYS A 47 -0.51 3.65 -0.06
C CYS A 47 -0.35 3.25 -1.53
N HIS A 48 -0.30 4.22 -2.45
CA HIS A 48 -0.02 3.96 -3.87
C HIS A 48 1.38 3.38 -4.08
N TRP A 49 2.37 3.90 -3.36
CA TRP A 49 3.74 3.41 -3.46
C TRP A 49 3.87 1.97 -2.96
N ILE A 50 3.24 1.61 -1.84
CA ILE A 50 3.20 0.22 -1.36
C ILE A 50 2.52 -0.70 -2.38
N SER A 51 1.41 -0.27 -2.98
CA SER A 51 0.72 -1.06 -3.99
C SER A 51 1.60 -1.31 -5.22
N MET A 52 2.44 -0.35 -5.62
CA MET A 52 3.41 -0.53 -6.71
C MET A 52 4.63 -1.36 -6.28
N ALA A 53 5.07 -1.24 -5.02
CA ALA A 53 6.16 -2.03 -4.45
C ALA A 53 5.88 -3.54 -4.49
N HIS A 54 4.60 -3.94 -4.45
CA HIS A 54 4.19 -5.34 -4.67
C HIS A 54 4.83 -5.96 -5.93
N SER A 55 4.86 -5.22 -7.04
CA SER A 55 5.46 -5.71 -8.30
C SER A 55 6.97 -5.90 -8.21
N PHE A 56 7.65 -5.07 -7.41
CA PHE A 56 9.09 -5.14 -7.16
C PHE A 56 9.48 -6.25 -6.20
N MET A 57 8.58 -6.62 -5.28
CA MET A 57 8.83 -7.68 -4.31
C MET A 57 8.76 -9.08 -4.92
N ASN A 58 8.12 -9.25 -6.09
CA ASN A 58 8.07 -10.54 -6.80
C ASN A 58 9.47 -11.15 -7.04
N PRO A 59 10.43 -10.47 -7.71
CA PRO A 59 11.78 -11.02 -7.89
C PRO A 59 12.51 -11.26 -6.57
N ILE A 60 12.29 -10.44 -5.52
CA ILE A 60 12.90 -10.63 -4.19
C ILE A 60 12.40 -11.92 -3.54
N ILE A 61 11.09 -12.19 -3.59
CA ILE A 61 10.49 -13.43 -3.06
C ILE A 61 11.04 -14.65 -3.81
N TYR A 62 11.17 -14.56 -5.14
CA TYR A 62 11.77 -15.63 -5.93
C TYR A 62 13.24 -15.85 -5.57
N SER A 63 14.03 -14.78 -5.38
CA SER A 63 15.45 -14.87 -4.98
C SER A 63 15.64 -15.45 -3.57
N PHE A 64 14.76 -15.16 -2.61
CA PHE A 64 14.84 -15.71 -1.26
C PHE A 64 14.28 -17.14 -1.13
N MET A 65 13.23 -17.50 -1.87
CA MET A 65 12.69 -18.87 -1.87
C MET A 65 13.49 -19.83 -2.77
N SER A 66 14.49 -19.27 -3.45
CA SER A 66 15.47 -19.93 -4.29
C SER A 66 16.71 -20.40 -3.48
N GLU A 67 16.52 -20.91 -2.26
CA GLU A 67 17.54 -21.81 -1.67
C GLU A 67 17.70 -23.11 -2.50
N ASN A 68 16.81 -23.36 -3.47
CA ASN A 68 16.99 -24.38 -4.52
C ASN A 68 17.84 -23.92 -5.74
N PHE A 69 18.31 -22.67 -5.83
CA PHE A 69 19.34 -22.29 -6.84
C PHE A 69 20.73 -22.11 -6.21
N ARG A 70 21.04 -22.90 -5.18
CA ARG A 70 22.42 -23.14 -4.75
C ARG A 70 22.87 -24.55 -5.14
N THR A 71 22.58 -24.95 -6.37
CA THR A 71 23.28 -26.06 -7.03
C THR A 71 23.61 -25.68 -8.45
#